data_AF-A0A2A5EBI0-F1
#
_entry.id   AF-A0A2A5EBI0-F1
#
_cell.length_a   1.000
_cell.length_b   1.000
_cell.length_c   1.000
_cell.angle_alpha   90.00
_cell.angle_beta   90.00
_cell.angle_gamma   90.00
#
_symmetry.space_group_name_H-M   'P 1'
#
loop_
_entity.id
_entity.type
_entity.pdbx_description
1 polymer ?
#
loop_
_entity_poly.entity_id
_entity_poly.type
_entity_poly.pdbx_seq_one_letter_code
_entity_poly.pdbx_strand_id
1 'polypeptide(L)'
;MKVLAFIFLLGLSNYQTNKEKSIDQWVNEIVNDMIQLNNLEKYSLRYIPSGTNIDFILVDAVKNVQIHNSSISMLIDHGSGTYCSKLKFKYVQIGESFRLVFAPPTLNFIAGKKVKYVTPWTEKKRLCQ
;
A
#
# COMPACT_ATOMS: atom_id res chain seq x y z
N MET A 1 -59.69 -16.47 -30.66
CA MET A 1 -58.29 -16.93 -30.47
C MET A 1 -57.91 -16.55 -29.04
N LYS A 2 -57.73 -17.48 -28.08
CA LYS A 2 -56.50 -18.29 -27.87
C LYS A 2 -55.23 -17.42 -28.09
N VAL A 3 -54.27 -17.23 -27.20
CA VAL A 3 -53.83 -18.01 -26.04
C VAL A 3 -52.65 -17.23 -25.40
N LEU A 4 -52.49 -17.39 -24.07
CA LEU A 4 -51.26 -17.30 -23.25
C LEU A 4 -50.61 -15.96 -22.83
N ALA A 5 -50.56 -15.83 -21.51
CA ALA A 5 -49.60 -15.10 -20.68
C ALA A 5 -48.15 -15.51 -20.96
N PHE A 6 -47.19 -14.62 -20.65
CA PHE A 6 -45.99 -15.03 -19.91
C PHE A 6 -45.31 -13.81 -19.25
N ILE A 7 -45.36 -13.79 -17.92
CA ILE A 7 -44.46 -13.02 -17.06
C ILE A 7 -43.06 -13.59 -17.29
N PHE A 8 -42.08 -12.77 -17.70
CA PHE A 8 -40.68 -13.12 -17.58
C PHE A 8 -39.99 -12.16 -16.60
N LEU A 9 -39.94 -12.63 -15.35
CA LEU A 9 -38.99 -12.22 -14.33
C LEU A 9 -37.58 -12.52 -14.83
N LEU A 10 -36.78 -11.48 -15.08
CA LEU A 10 -35.33 -11.51 -14.95
C LEU A 10 -34.97 -10.18 -14.25
N GLY A 11 -34.81 -10.13 -12.94
CA GLY A 11 -34.00 -11.10 -12.20
C GLY A 11 -32.54 -11.01 -12.61
N LEU A 12 -32.08 -9.86 -13.12
CA LEU A 12 -30.65 -9.58 -13.14
C LEU A 12 -30.28 -9.17 -11.72
N SER A 13 -30.00 -10.19 -10.92
CA SER A 13 -29.12 -10.09 -9.78
C SER A 13 -28.00 -9.12 -10.12
N ASN A 14 -27.81 -8.10 -9.28
CA ASN A 14 -26.55 -7.37 -9.23
C ASN A 14 -25.46 -8.37 -8.84
N TYR A 15 -24.98 -9.15 -9.80
CA TYR A 15 -23.68 -9.79 -9.73
C TYR A 15 -22.68 -8.64 -9.74
N GLN A 16 -22.45 -8.10 -8.56
CA GLN A 16 -21.35 -7.22 -8.27
C GLN A 16 -20.11 -8.09 -8.46
N THR A 17 -19.62 -8.14 -9.71
CA THR A 17 -18.37 -8.82 -10.04
C THR A 17 -17.33 -8.23 -9.11
N ASN A 18 -16.85 -9.03 -8.18
CA ASN A 18 -15.78 -8.68 -7.27
C ASN A 18 -14.53 -8.55 -8.15
N LYS A 19 -14.38 -7.39 -8.79
CA LYS A 19 -13.36 -7.19 -9.81
C LYS A 19 -12.03 -7.18 -9.08
N GLU A 20 -11.17 -8.13 -9.42
CA GLU A 20 -9.82 -8.23 -8.89
C GLU A 20 -9.13 -6.85 -8.95
N LYS A 21 -8.55 -6.43 -7.82
CA LYS A 21 -7.86 -5.15 -7.73
C LYS A 21 -6.55 -5.25 -8.50
N SER A 22 -6.37 -4.40 -9.51
CA SER A 22 -5.10 -4.32 -10.24
C SER A 22 -3.96 -3.86 -9.34
N ILE A 23 -2.72 -4.21 -9.69
CA ILE A 23 -1.55 -3.77 -8.93
C ILE A 23 -1.42 -2.25 -8.90
N ASP A 24 -1.72 -1.57 -10.01
CA ASP A 24 -1.66 -0.10 -10.08
C ASP A 24 -2.65 0.55 -9.12
N GLN A 25 -3.88 0.03 -9.04
CA GLN A 25 -4.87 0.51 -8.07
C GLN A 25 -4.40 0.29 -6.63
N TRP A 26 -3.84 -0.89 -6.34
CA TRP A 26 -3.30 -1.18 -5.00
C TRP A 26 -2.11 -0.28 -4.62
N VAL A 27 -1.20 0.02 -5.56
CA VAL A 27 -0.09 0.94 -5.33
C VAL A 27 -0.59 2.37 -5.12
N ASN A 28 -1.60 2.81 -5.88
CA ASN A 28 -2.22 4.12 -5.67
C ASN A 28 -2.85 4.26 -4.28
N GLU A 29 -3.44 3.20 -3.73
CA GLU A 29 -3.93 3.22 -2.35
C GLU A 29 -2.80 3.42 -1.35
N ILE A 30 -1.66 2.74 -1.52
CA ILE A 30 -0.49 2.93 -0.66
C ILE A 30 0.00 4.39 -0.75
N VAL A 31 0.11 4.93 -1.96
CA VAL A 31 0.55 6.32 -2.18
C VAL A 31 -0.41 7.30 -1.50
N ASN A 32 -1.71 7.12 -1.67
CA ASN A 32 -2.71 7.97 -1.05
C ASN A 32 -2.64 7.92 0.48
N ASP A 33 -2.47 6.73 1.05
CA ASP A 33 -2.31 6.57 2.50
C ASP A 33 -1.03 7.21 3.01
N MET A 34 0.07 7.11 2.26
CA MET A 34 1.32 7.80 2.61
C MET A 34 1.14 9.32 2.65
N ILE A 35 0.45 9.88 1.66
CA ILE A 35 0.14 11.33 1.58
C ILE A 35 -0.79 11.77 2.71
N GLN A 36 -1.78 10.94 3.05
CA GLN A 36 -2.72 11.21 4.15
C GLN A 36 -2.15 10.91 5.54
N LEU A 37 -0.88 10.50 5.63
CA LEU A 37 -0.21 10.10 6.87
C LEU A 37 -0.89 8.92 7.58
N ASN A 38 -1.60 8.08 6.82
CA ASN A 38 -2.23 6.86 7.31
C ASN A 38 -1.17 5.79 7.59
N ASN A 39 -1.43 4.96 8.60
CA ASN A 39 -0.58 3.83 8.93
C ASN A 39 -0.66 2.74 7.84
N LEU A 40 0.51 2.29 7.36
CA LEU A 40 0.62 1.28 6.30
C LEU A 40 0.47 -0.18 6.78
N GLU A 41 0.18 -0.43 8.06
CA GLU A 41 0.01 -1.76 8.66
C GLU A 41 -0.87 -2.70 7.83
N LYS A 42 -2.00 -2.20 7.31
CA LYS A 42 -2.96 -2.99 6.54
C LYS A 42 -2.39 -3.61 5.25
N TYR A 43 -1.27 -3.08 4.77
CA TYR A 43 -0.58 -3.59 3.59
C TYR A 43 0.45 -4.67 3.92
N SER A 44 0.82 -4.83 5.19
CA SER A 44 1.88 -5.76 5.60
C SER A 44 1.53 -7.22 5.29
N LEU A 45 2.51 -7.95 4.77
CA LEU A 45 2.46 -9.40 4.60
C LEU A 45 2.33 -10.15 5.93
N ARG A 46 2.87 -9.58 7.00
CA ARG A 46 2.94 -10.23 8.32
C ARG A 46 2.19 -9.41 9.35
N TYR A 47 1.62 -10.11 10.32
CA TYR A 47 1.07 -9.48 11.51
C TYR A 47 2.14 -8.63 12.21
N ILE A 48 1.76 -7.41 12.60
CA ILE A 48 2.62 -6.49 13.34
C ILE A 48 2.13 -6.49 14.81
N PRO A 49 2.96 -6.97 15.76
CA PRO A 49 2.55 -7.02 17.16
C PRO A 49 2.24 -5.64 17.72
N SER A 50 1.19 -5.56 18.55
CA SER A 50 0.83 -4.34 19.29
C SER A 50 2.04 -3.76 20.03
N GLY A 51 2.19 -2.44 19.98
CA GLY A 51 3.34 -1.74 20.58
C GLY A 51 4.61 -1.72 19.71
N THR A 52 4.54 -2.24 18.47
CA THR A 52 5.56 -2.01 17.45
C THR A 52 5.21 -0.75 16.67
N ASN A 53 6.14 0.19 16.58
CA ASN A 53 5.98 1.38 15.75
C ASN A 53 6.26 1.04 14.29
N ILE A 54 5.44 1.56 13.39
CA ILE A 54 5.70 1.46 11.96
C ILE A 54 6.36 2.76 11.54
N ASP A 55 7.53 2.64 10.90
CA ASP A 55 8.26 3.82 10.45
C ASP A 55 7.42 4.61 9.46
N PHE A 56 7.44 5.91 9.68
CA PHE A 56 6.72 6.88 8.90
C PHE A 56 7.70 7.86 8.25
N ILE A 57 7.32 8.35 7.08
CA ILE A 57 8.00 9.44 6.39
C ILE A 57 6.94 10.41 5.89
N LEU A 58 7.16 11.70 6.10
CA LEU A 58 6.29 12.72 5.53
C LEU A 58 6.30 12.59 4.01
N VAL A 59 5.12 12.50 3.40
CA VAL A 59 4.96 12.49 1.94
C VAL A 59 3.93 13.53 1.60
N ASP A 60 4.33 14.52 0.82
CA ASP A 60 3.41 15.51 0.28
C ASP A 60 2.96 15.12 -1.13
N ALA A 61 3.92 14.73 -1.96
CA ALA A 61 3.66 14.27 -3.32
C ALA A 61 4.58 13.13 -3.72
N VAL A 62 4.10 12.31 -4.67
CA VAL A 62 4.82 11.19 -5.25
C VAL A 62 4.85 11.33 -6.78
N LYS A 63 5.97 10.95 -7.40
CA LYS A 63 6.05 10.80 -8.86
C LYS A 63 6.93 9.61 -9.26
N ASN A 64 6.89 9.29 -10.55
CA ASN A 64 7.70 8.23 -11.16
C ASN A 64 7.55 6.90 -10.43
N VAL A 65 6.30 6.53 -10.13
CA VAL A 65 6.00 5.21 -9.57
C VAL A 65 6.32 4.16 -10.63
N GLN A 66 7.23 3.25 -10.29
CA GLN A 66 7.67 2.15 -11.15
C GLN A 66 7.45 0.84 -10.43
N ILE A 67 6.79 -0.10 -11.10
CA ILE A 67 6.51 -1.44 -10.59
C ILE A 67 7.29 -2.43 -11.44
N HIS A 68 8.25 -3.12 -10.83
CA HIS A 68 9.09 -4.08 -11.54
C HIS A 68 9.62 -5.15 -10.59
N ASN A 69 9.59 -6.41 -11.01
CA ASN A 69 10.16 -7.56 -10.30
C ASN A 69 9.81 -7.58 -8.79
N SER A 70 8.53 -7.55 -8.46
CA SER A 70 8.05 -7.59 -7.07
C SER A 70 8.53 -6.40 -6.22
N SER A 71 8.82 -5.27 -6.86
CA SER A 71 9.23 -4.04 -6.22
C SER A 71 8.48 -2.84 -6.77
N ILE A 72 8.22 -1.88 -5.89
CA ILE A 72 7.69 -0.56 -6.23
C ILE A 72 8.78 0.44 -5.91
N SER A 73 9.10 1.35 -6.81
CA SER A 73 9.97 2.47 -6.51
C SER A 73 9.31 3.78 -6.90
N MET A 74 9.57 4.83 -6.11
CA MET A 74 8.93 6.12 -6.30
C MET A 74 9.80 7.26 -5.77
N LEU A 75 9.60 8.45 -6.33
CA LEU A 75 10.23 9.68 -5.88
C LEU A 75 9.26 10.44 -4.97
N ILE A 76 9.77 10.96 -3.87
CA ILE A 76 9.01 11.58 -2.80
C ILE A 76 9.42 13.04 -2.66
N ASP A 77 8.42 13.93 -2.60
CA ASP A 77 8.52 15.28 -2.07
C ASP A 77 8.00 15.30 -0.62
N HIS A 78 8.69 16.05 0.23
CA HIS A 78 8.39 16.23 1.65
C HIS A 78 7.70 17.57 1.94
N GLY A 79 7.07 18.19 0.93
CA GLY A 79 6.36 19.48 1.05
C GLY A 79 7.17 20.69 0.59
N SER A 80 8.28 20.46 -0.13
CA SER A 80 9.20 21.49 -0.60
C SER A 80 9.01 21.86 -2.08
N GLY A 81 8.16 21.14 -2.80
CA GLY A 81 8.08 21.18 -4.26
C GLY A 81 9.20 20.37 -4.95
N THR A 82 10.13 19.79 -4.18
CA THR A 82 11.30 19.08 -4.72
C THR A 82 11.33 17.61 -4.29
N TYR A 83 11.45 16.73 -5.28
CA TYR A 83 11.45 15.29 -5.08
C TYR A 83 12.84 14.76 -4.69
N CYS A 84 13.20 14.93 -3.42
CA CYS A 84 14.54 14.70 -2.91
C CYS A 84 14.78 13.34 -2.24
N SER A 85 13.78 12.46 -2.20
CA SER A 85 13.93 11.11 -1.68
C SER A 85 13.43 10.07 -2.68
N LYS A 86 14.11 8.93 -2.76
CA LYS A 86 13.63 7.73 -3.43
C LYS A 86 13.28 6.69 -2.38
N LEU A 87 12.08 6.12 -2.48
CA LEU A 87 11.68 4.95 -1.69
C LEU A 87 11.56 3.74 -2.59
N LYS A 88 11.91 2.57 -2.05
CA LYS A 88 11.69 1.28 -2.68
C LYS A 88 10.97 0.36 -1.71
N PHE A 89 9.92 -0.27 -2.19
CA PHE A 89 9.15 -1.26 -1.47
C PHE A 89 9.32 -2.61 -2.14
N LYS A 90 9.20 -3.67 -1.35
CA LYS A 90 9.08 -5.04 -1.86
C LYS A 90 7.64 -5.51 -1.61
N TYR A 91 7.07 -6.22 -2.56
CA TYR A 91 5.74 -6.81 -2.41
C TYR A 91 5.73 -8.27 -2.85
N VAL A 92 4.67 -8.98 -2.48
CA VAL A 92 4.34 -10.30 -3.01
C VAL A 92 2.87 -10.34 -3.39
N GLN A 93 2.53 -11.18 -4.37
CA GLN A 93 1.16 -11.52 -4.69
C GLN A 93 0.81 -12.86 -4.04
N ILE A 94 -0.33 -12.91 -3.36
CA ILE A 94 -0.88 -14.10 -2.69
C ILE A 94 -2.31 -14.26 -3.20
N GLY A 95 -2.52 -15.22 -4.10
CA GLY A 95 -3.77 -15.32 -4.87
C GLY A 95 -4.02 -14.02 -5.65
N GLU A 96 -5.17 -13.42 -5.43
CA GLU A 96 -5.61 -12.17 -6.08
C GLU A 96 -5.23 -10.91 -5.29
N SER A 97 -4.47 -11.07 -4.20
CA SER A 97 -4.12 -9.98 -3.28
C SER A 97 -2.64 -9.65 -3.31
N PHE A 98 -2.30 -8.37 -3.12
CA PHE A 98 -0.93 -7.90 -2.94
C PHE A 98 -0.64 -7.56 -1.48
N ARG A 99 0.61 -7.78 -1.05
CA ARG A 99 1.10 -7.44 0.30
C ARG A 99 2.52 -6.89 0.25
N LEU A 100 2.80 -5.86 1.05
CA LEU A 100 4.12 -5.31 1.27
C LEU A 100 4.96 -6.23 2.18
N VAL A 101 6.21 -6.42 1.83
CA VAL A 101 7.20 -7.13 2.65
C VAL A 101 7.95 -6.09 3.47
N PHE A 102 7.54 -5.93 4.73
CA PHE A 102 8.20 -5.01 5.66
C PHE A 102 9.57 -5.58 6.06
N ALA A 103 10.50 -4.69 6.39
CA ALA A 103 11.78 -5.08 6.96
C ALA A 103 11.60 -5.80 8.31
N PRO A 104 12.53 -6.68 8.73
CA PRO A 104 12.52 -7.26 10.06
C PRO A 104 12.48 -6.17 11.15
N PRO A 105 11.78 -6.40 12.27
CA PRO A 105 11.71 -5.41 13.33
C PRO A 105 13.09 -5.07 13.90
N THR A 106 13.35 -3.78 14.07
CA THR A 106 14.55 -3.26 14.74
C THR A 106 14.22 -2.83 16.16
N LEU A 107 15.19 -2.98 17.07
CA LEU A 107 15.08 -2.53 18.45
C LEU A 107 15.92 -1.27 18.64
N ASN A 108 15.28 -0.19 19.06
CA ASN A 108 15.93 1.07 19.40
C ASN A 108 15.75 1.37 20.90
N PHE A 109 16.70 2.10 21.47
CA PHE A 109 16.60 2.60 22.84
C PHE A 109 16.31 4.09 22.81
N ILE A 110 15.15 4.50 23.32
CA ILE A 110 14.72 5.88 23.39
C ILE A 110 14.37 6.20 24.83
N ALA A 111 15.05 7.19 25.41
CA ALA A 111 14.87 7.59 26.82
C ALA A 111 14.89 6.39 27.79
N GLY A 112 15.83 5.46 27.59
CA GLY A 112 15.98 4.26 28.43
C GLY A 112 14.95 3.15 28.19
N LYS A 113 13.98 3.34 27.30
CA LYS A 113 12.95 2.34 26.95
C LYS A 113 13.31 1.63 25.64
N LYS A 114 13.09 0.31 25.60
CA LYS A 114 13.18 -0.48 24.36
C LYS A 114 11.94 -0.22 23.52
N VAL A 115 12.14 0.20 22.28
CA VAL A 115 11.08 0.48 21.32
C VAL A 115 11.33 -0.34 20.06
N LYS A 116 10.30 -1.06 19.58
CA LYS A 116 10.36 -1.84 18.35
C LYS A 116 9.88 -1.00 17.18
N TYR A 117 10.59 -1.04 16.07
CA TYR A 117 10.23 -0.39 14.83
C TYR A 117 10.17 -1.42 13.70
N VAL A 118 9.30 -1.19 12.72
CA VAL A 118 9.29 -1.91 11.44
C VAL A 118 9.19 -0.92 10.31
N THR A 119 9.96 -1.14 9.26
CA THR A 119 10.01 -0.23 8.12
C THR A 119 9.24 -0.80 6.93
N PRO A 120 8.25 -0.08 6.36
CA PRO A 120 7.52 -0.55 5.18
C PRO A 120 8.34 -0.65 3.90
N TRP A 121 9.38 0.19 3.77
CA TRP A 121 10.27 0.24 2.61
C TRP A 121 11.56 -0.58 2.84
N THR A 122 12.12 -1.10 1.76
CA THR A 122 13.42 -1.79 1.75
C THR A 122 14.59 -0.85 1.46
N GLU A 123 14.33 0.31 0.85
CA GLU A 123 15.33 1.33 0.57
C GLU A 123 14.74 2.72 0.78
N LYS A 124 15.52 3.60 1.40
CA LYS A 124 15.29 5.05 1.45
C LYS A 124 16.60 5.75 1.09
N LYS A 125 16.62 6.46 -0.04
CA LYS A 125 17.79 7.16 -0.55
C LYS A 125 17.51 8.65 -0.72
N ARG A 126 18.34 9.50 -0.13
CA ARG A 126 18.34 10.95 -0.36
C ARG A 126 19.00 11.24 -1.72
N LEU A 127 18.38 12.09 -2.52
CA LEU A 127 18.82 12.45 -3.87
C LEU A 127 19.40 13.87 -3.97
N CYS A 128 18.90 14.79 -3.16
CA CYS A 128 19.37 16.17 -3.10
C CYS A 128 20.39 16.34 -1.96
N GLN A 129 21.41 17.17 -2.16
CA GLN A 129 22.42 17.49 -1.14
C GLN A 129 21.92 18.51 -0.13
#